data_AF-A0A2N1JGP3-F1
#
_entry.id   AF-A0A2N1JGP3-F1
#
_cell.length_a   1.000
_cell.length_b   1.000
_cell.length_c   1.000
_cell.angle_alpha   90.00
_cell.angle_beta   90.00
_cell.angle_gamma   90.00
#
_symmetry.space_group_name_H-M   'P 1'
#
loop_
_entity.id
_entity.type
_entity.pdbx_description
1 polymer ?
#
loop_
_entity_poly.entity_id
_entity_poly.type
_entity_poly.pdbx_seq_one_letter_code
_entity_poly.pdbx_strand_id
1 'polypeptide(L)'
;MRGFTDDDFANYMSSILGVQVKPKKPFFTTGRVLQIGLIALVTCVLGTIYYKFDIRHALRVVIMLISLAMIFTFTSGYMWNQIRRPPFIQRGKDGSIELFAGGGFDAFTTLCCLLLTNVAPRIQSSVLQRVVVYFGMIGVLVAFSGMIDFYRRKNGSYPFRLFF
;
A
#
# COMPACT_ATOMS: atom_id res chain seq x y z
N MET A 1 46.68 -21.43 -2.34
CA MET A 1 47.91 -20.87 -2.94
C MET A 1 47.51 -19.65 -3.77
N ARG A 2 47.77 -18.42 -3.30
CA ARG A 2 47.61 -17.22 -4.14
C ARG A 2 48.93 -17.07 -4.91
N GLY A 3 48.90 -17.37 -6.20
CA GLY A 3 50.07 -17.29 -7.08
C GLY A 3 50.51 -15.85 -7.30
N PHE A 4 51.74 -15.69 -7.81
CA PHE A 4 52.37 -14.41 -8.15
C PHE A 4 51.38 -13.50 -8.90
N THR A 5 51.10 -12.31 -8.38
CA THR A 5 50.05 -11.42 -8.92
C THR A 5 50.63 -10.58 -10.05
N ASP A 6 49.81 -10.19 -11.04
CA ASP A 6 50.23 -9.30 -12.13
C ASP A 6 50.85 -7.98 -11.62
N ASP A 7 50.41 -7.51 -10.45
CA ASP A 7 50.95 -6.33 -9.77
C ASP A 7 52.37 -6.57 -9.21
N ASP A 8 52.68 -7.79 -8.75
CA ASP A 8 54.01 -8.16 -8.23
C ASP A 8 55.04 -8.25 -9.36
N PHE A 9 54.62 -8.83 -10.50
CA PHE A 9 55.46 -8.95 -11.70
C PHE A 9 55.74 -7.59 -12.35
N ALA A 10 54.73 -6.72 -12.38
CA ALA A 10 54.85 -5.36 -12.90
C ALA A 10 55.80 -4.51 -12.05
N ASN A 11 55.76 -4.63 -10.72
CA ASN A 11 56.66 -3.91 -9.82
C ASN A 11 58.12 -4.38 -9.95
N TYR A 12 58.35 -5.70 -10.10
CA TYR A 12 59.69 -6.24 -10.35
C TYR A 12 60.27 -5.70 -11.68
N MET A 13 59.49 -5.75 -12.75
CA MET A 13 59.90 -5.27 -14.06
C MET A 13 60.11 -3.75 -14.09
N SER A 14 59.29 -3.00 -13.34
CA SER A 14 59.44 -1.55 -13.15
C SER A 14 60.72 -1.17 -12.40
N SER A 15 61.13 -1.97 -11.40
CA SER A 15 62.35 -1.73 -10.63
C SER A 15 63.63 -1.90 -11.46
N ILE A 16 63.62 -2.80 -12.44
CA ILE A 16 64.75 -3.06 -13.34
C ILE A 16 64.80 -2.07 -14.50
N LEU A 17 63.64 -1.68 -15.04
CA LEU A 17 63.56 -0.79 -16.21
C LEU A 17 63.53 0.70 -15.86
N GLY A 18 63.37 1.08 -14.58
CA GLY A 18 63.26 2.47 -14.14
C GLY A 18 62.02 3.21 -14.63
N VAL A 19 61.09 2.50 -15.29
CA VAL A 19 59.84 3.03 -15.86
C VAL A 19 58.65 2.36 -15.18
N GLN A 20 57.65 3.15 -14.78
CA GLN A 20 56.42 2.66 -14.12
C GLN A 20 55.51 1.94 -15.12
N VAL A 21 55.57 0.61 -15.16
CA VAL A 21 54.71 -0.22 -16.02
C VAL A 21 53.46 -0.60 -15.25
N LYS A 22 52.31 -0.02 -15.61
CA LYS A 22 51.02 -0.36 -15.00
C LYS A 22 50.43 -1.59 -15.71
N PRO A 23 50.18 -2.72 -14.99
CA PRO A 23 49.65 -3.92 -15.62
C PRO A 23 48.24 -3.67 -16.15
N LYS A 24 48.01 -4.04 -17.41
CA LYS A 24 46.72 -3.91 -18.07
C LYS A 24 45.81 -5.04 -17.57
N LYS A 25 44.95 -4.73 -16.60
CA LYS A 25 43.97 -5.71 -16.06
C LYS A 25 43.07 -6.23 -17.19
N PRO A 26 42.81 -7.55 -17.26
CA PRO A 26 41.96 -8.12 -18.29
C PRO A 26 40.53 -7.57 -18.18
N PHE A 27 39.90 -7.34 -19.33
CA PHE A 27 38.54 -6.79 -19.41
C PHE A 27 37.55 -7.65 -18.61
N PHE A 28 37.68 -8.98 -18.69
CA PHE A 28 36.87 -9.96 -17.98
C PHE A 28 37.51 -10.42 -16.66
N THR A 29 37.77 -9.49 -15.75
CA THR A 29 38.11 -9.83 -14.35
C THR A 29 36.86 -10.39 -13.65
N THR A 30 37.00 -11.39 -12.77
CA THR A 30 35.88 -12.00 -12.01
C THR A 30 34.96 -10.97 -11.37
N GLY A 31 35.50 -9.89 -10.79
CA GLY A 31 34.71 -8.80 -10.23
C GLY A 31 33.91 -7.98 -11.26
N ARG A 32 34.45 -7.75 -12.46
CA ARG A 32 33.75 -7.03 -13.55
C ARG A 32 32.65 -7.88 -14.18
N VAL A 33 32.88 -9.18 -14.35
CA VAL A 33 31.87 -10.12 -14.84
C VAL A 33 30.69 -10.21 -13.86
N LEU A 34 30.99 -10.24 -12.55
CA LEU A 34 29.96 -10.21 -11.50
C LEU A 34 29.13 -8.91 -11.53
N GLN A 35 29.77 -7.76 -11.71
CA GLN A 35 29.06 -6.47 -11.83
C GLN A 35 28.15 -6.41 -13.06
N ILE A 36 28.64 -6.85 -14.23
CA ILE A 36 27.84 -6.90 -15.47
C ILE A 36 26.67 -7.87 -15.31
N GLY A 37 26.89 -9.03 -14.68
CA GLY A 37 25.85 -10.01 -14.37
C GLY A 37 24.76 -9.45 -13.46
N LEU A 38 25.13 -8.69 -12.43
CA LEU A 38 24.18 -8.02 -11.53
C LEU A 38 23.36 -6.95 -12.28
N ILE A 39 24.00 -6.13 -13.11
CA ILE A 39 23.29 -5.11 -13.91
C ILE A 39 22.31 -5.78 -14.88
N ALA A 40 22.71 -6.86 -15.55
CA ALA A 40 21.86 -7.63 -16.46
C ALA A 40 20.69 -8.29 -15.74
N LEU A 41 20.91 -8.80 -14.52
CA LEU A 41 19.85 -9.37 -13.69
C LEU A 41 18.84 -8.31 -13.26
N VAL A 42 19.31 -7.12 -12.84
CA VAL A 42 18.44 -6.00 -12.46
C VAL A 42 17.60 -5.53 -13.65
N THR A 43 18.19 -5.36 -14.84
CA THR A 43 17.43 -4.96 -16.04
C THR A 43 16.46 -6.03 -16.50
N CYS A 44 16.80 -7.32 -16.37
CA CYS A 44 15.88 -8.41 -16.69
C CYS A 44 14.68 -8.41 -15.74
N VAL A 45 14.92 -8.29 -14.43
CA VAL A 45 13.86 -8.21 -13.41
C VAL A 45 12.96 -7.00 -13.67
N LEU A 46 13.53 -5.80 -13.86
CA LEU A 46 12.78 -4.60 -14.18
C LEU A 46 11.97 -4.77 -15.47
N GLY A 47 12.56 -5.34 -16.52
CA GLY A 47 11.89 -5.63 -17.78
C GLY A 47 10.66 -6.53 -17.62
N THR A 48 10.73 -7.58 -16.79
CA THR A 48 9.58 -8.44 -16.50
C THR A 48 8.45 -7.70 -15.76
N ILE A 49 8.78 -6.75 -14.90
CA ILE A 49 7.81 -5.91 -14.19
C ILE A 49 7.14 -4.95 -15.16
N TYR A 50 7.92 -4.26 -16.01
CA TYR A 50 7.39 -3.34 -17.02
C TYR A 50 6.49 -4.04 -18.04
N TYR A 51 6.86 -5.25 -18.49
CA TYR A 51 6.06 -6.00 -19.47
C TYR A 51 4.70 -6.46 -18.91
N LYS A 52 4.64 -6.71 -17.60
CA LYS A 52 3.40 -7.08 -16.90
C LYS A 52 2.57 -5.88 -16.45
N PHE A 53 3.10 -4.67 -16.55
CA PHE A 53 2.41 -3.46 -16.13
C PHE A 53 1.41 -3.01 -17.20
N ASP A 54 0.16 -3.47 -17.11
CA ASP A 54 -0.91 -2.93 -17.94
C ASP A 54 -1.38 -1.57 -17.39
N ILE A 55 -0.93 -0.50 -18.06
CA ILE A 55 -1.26 0.88 -17.72
C ILE A 55 -2.79 1.13 -17.70
N ARG A 56 -3.56 0.39 -18.50
CA ARG A 56 -5.03 0.52 -18.54
C ARG A 56 -5.66 -0.03 -17.28
N HIS A 57 -5.15 -1.14 -16.75
CA HIS A 57 -5.61 -1.69 -15.48
C HIS A 57 -5.25 -0.76 -14.32
N ALA A 58 -4.02 -0.23 -14.29
CA ALA A 58 -3.60 0.74 -13.28
C ALA A 58 -4.49 1.99 -13.29
N LEU A 59 -4.74 2.58 -14.47
CA LEU A 59 -5.59 3.77 -14.60
C LEU A 59 -7.03 3.51 -14.14
N ARG A 60 -7.61 2.35 -14.47
CA ARG A 60 -8.97 1.99 -13.99
C ARG A 60 -9.03 1.93 -12.48
N VAL A 61 -8.06 1.29 -11.83
CA VAL A 61 -8.02 1.19 -10.36
C VAL A 61 -7.90 2.58 -9.73
N VAL A 62 -7.04 3.44 -10.28
CA VAL A 62 -6.89 4.82 -9.78
C VAL A 62 -8.21 5.59 -9.91
N ILE A 63 -8.89 5.51 -11.06
CA ILE A 63 -10.18 6.18 -11.27
C ILE A 63 -11.25 5.62 -10.32
N MET A 64 -11.28 4.31 -10.08
CA MET A 64 -12.19 3.68 -9.11
C MET A 64 -11.96 4.15 -7.68
N LEU A 65 -10.70 4.30 -7.26
CA LEU A 65 -10.38 4.82 -5.93
C LEU A 65 -10.77 6.28 -5.78
N ILE A 66 -10.51 7.09 -6.81
CA ILE A 66 -10.88 8.51 -6.84
C ILE A 66 -12.42 8.66 -6.79
N SER A 67 -13.16 7.87 -7.57
CA SER A 67 -14.62 7.93 -7.55
C SER A 67 -15.19 7.50 -6.19
N LEU A 68 -14.65 6.43 -5.60
CA LEU A 68 -15.04 5.97 -4.26
C LEU A 68 -14.76 7.04 -3.19
N ALA A 69 -13.59 7.68 -3.24
CA ALA A 69 -13.23 8.77 -2.33
C ALA A 69 -14.16 9.98 -2.49
N MET A 70 -14.53 10.34 -3.73
CA MET A 70 -15.51 11.39 -3.98
C MET A 70 -16.88 11.06 -3.41
N ILE A 71 -17.36 9.82 -3.58
CA ILE A 71 -18.65 9.38 -3.01
C ILE A 71 -18.63 9.57 -1.49
N PHE A 72 -17.62 9.06 -0.77
CA PHE A 72 -17.55 9.23 0.69
C PHE A 72 -17.45 10.69 1.12
N THR A 73 -16.71 11.51 0.38
CA THR A 73 -16.60 12.94 0.67
C THR A 73 -17.96 13.62 0.54
N PHE A 74 -18.72 13.33 -0.51
CA PHE A 74 -20.03 13.95 -0.72
C PHE A 74 -21.14 13.38 0.16
N THR A 75 -21.11 12.09 0.51
CA THR A 75 -22.09 11.48 1.42
C THR A 75 -21.87 11.85 2.88
N SER A 76 -20.63 12.16 3.29
CA SER A 76 -20.30 12.59 4.66
C SER A 76 -20.78 14.01 5.03
N GLY A 77 -21.46 14.71 4.12
CA GLY A 77 -22.00 16.05 4.37
C GLY A 77 -21.03 17.20 4.12
N TYR A 78 -20.01 17.01 3.26
CA TYR A 78 -19.02 18.03 2.90
C TYR A 78 -19.66 19.37 2.46
N MET A 79 -20.75 19.33 1.70
CA MET A 79 -21.45 20.54 1.25
C MET A 79 -22.04 21.36 2.40
N TRP A 80 -22.54 20.69 3.45
CA TRP A 80 -23.07 21.38 4.62
C TRP A 80 -21.95 22.15 5.36
N ASN A 81 -20.77 21.52 5.49
CA ASN A 81 -19.58 22.17 6.05
C ASN A 81 -19.15 23.37 5.21
N GLN A 82 -19.16 23.24 3.87
CA GLN A 82 -18.74 24.30 2.94
C GLN A 82 -19.65 25.54 3.00
N ILE A 83 -20.97 25.33 3.07
CA ILE A 83 -21.96 26.43 3.08
C ILE A 83 -22.02 27.09 4.47
N ARG A 84 -22.07 26.30 5.54
CA ARG A 84 -22.34 26.80 6.89
C ARG A 84 -21.09 27.16 7.69
N ARG A 85 -19.91 26.70 7.26
CA ARG A 85 -18.62 26.93 7.93
C ARG A 85 -18.71 26.78 9.46
N PRO A 86 -19.25 25.64 9.97
CA PRO A 86 -19.36 25.44 11.40
C PRO A 86 -17.96 25.45 12.06
N PRO A 87 -17.84 25.89 13.33
CA PRO A 87 -16.57 25.83 14.04
C PRO A 87 -16.13 24.36 14.19
N PHE A 88 -14.84 24.09 13.95
CA PHE A 88 -14.25 22.76 14.03
C PHE A 88 -14.35 22.10 15.41
N ILE A 89 -14.53 22.90 16.45
CA ILE A 89 -14.67 22.45 17.83
C ILE A 89 -15.96 23.04 18.37
N GLN A 90 -16.90 22.17 18.73
CA GLN A 90 -18.10 22.56 19.48
C GLN A 90 -18.04 21.89 20.85
N ARG A 91 -18.29 22.66 21.91
CA ARG A 91 -18.48 22.10 23.25
C ARG A 91 -19.85 21.46 23.30
N GLY A 92 -19.91 20.17 23.61
CA GLY A 92 -21.15 19.46 23.90
C GLY A 92 -21.84 20.06 25.13
N LYS A 93 -23.13 19.74 25.31
CA LYS A 93 -23.94 20.22 26.44
C LYS A 93 -23.35 19.90 27.81
N ASP A 94 -22.51 18.87 27.89
CA ASP A 94 -21.88 18.38 29.11
C ASP A 94 -20.42 18.85 29.28
N GLY A 95 -19.96 19.81 28.45
CA GLY A 95 -18.58 20.32 28.48
C GLY A 95 -17.55 19.44 27.76
N SER A 96 -17.96 18.32 27.16
CA SER A 96 -17.13 17.48 26.30
C SER A 96 -16.74 18.22 25.01
N ILE A 97 -15.52 17.95 24.53
CA ILE A 97 -15.04 18.47 23.25
C ILE A 97 -15.55 17.51 22.16
N GLU A 98 -16.61 17.89 21.44
CA GLU A 98 -17.10 17.11 20.30
C GLU A 98 -16.33 17.52 19.04
N LEU A 99 -15.37 16.68 18.65
CA LEU A 99 -14.42 17.01 17.59
C LEU A 99 -14.78 16.46 16.19
N PHE A 100 -15.77 15.56 16.01
CA PHE A 100 -15.88 14.86 14.72
C PHE A 100 -17.27 14.49 14.22
N ALA A 101 -17.43 14.66 12.91
CA ALA A 101 -18.43 14.03 12.05
C ALA A 101 -18.14 12.52 11.91
N GLY A 102 -19.10 11.68 12.29
CA GLY A 102 -19.00 10.21 12.32
C GLY A 102 -19.03 9.52 10.94
N GLY A 103 -18.21 9.95 9.99
CA GLY A 103 -18.20 9.41 8.62
C GLY A 103 -17.40 8.12 8.40
N GLY A 104 -16.77 7.56 9.44
CA GLY A 104 -15.88 6.40 9.29
C GLY A 104 -16.61 5.06 9.03
N PHE A 105 -17.86 4.94 9.49
CA PHE A 105 -18.60 3.68 9.42
C PHE A 105 -19.05 3.31 8.00
N ASP A 106 -19.35 4.29 7.16
CA ASP A 106 -19.77 4.07 5.76
C ASP A 106 -18.65 3.51 4.90
N ALA A 107 -17.43 4.05 5.09
CA ALA A 107 -16.23 3.57 4.42
C ALA A 107 -15.86 2.15 4.88
N PHE A 108 -15.92 1.89 6.19
CA PHE A 108 -15.66 0.57 6.75
C PHE A 108 -16.65 -0.49 6.23
N THR A 109 -17.94 -0.16 6.19
CA THR A 109 -18.99 -1.06 5.66
C THR A 109 -18.75 -1.40 4.19
N THR A 110 -18.41 -0.38 3.37
CA THR A 110 -18.16 -0.56 1.94
C THR A 110 -16.90 -1.39 1.68
N LEU A 111 -15.85 -1.21 2.48
CA LEU A 111 -14.64 -2.04 2.41
C LEU A 111 -14.92 -3.51 2.74
N CYS A 112 -15.73 -3.79 3.78
CA CYS A 112 -16.16 -5.14 4.08
C CYS A 112 -16.92 -5.75 2.89
N CYS A 113 -17.91 -5.05 2.32
CA CYS A 113 -18.65 -5.52 1.15
C CYS A 113 -17.73 -5.78 -0.07
N LEU A 114 -16.77 -4.90 -0.33
CA LEU A 114 -15.79 -5.08 -1.42
C LEU A 114 -14.92 -6.32 -1.21
N LEU A 115 -14.53 -6.59 0.04
CA LEU A 115 -13.77 -7.80 0.40
C LEU A 115 -14.60 -9.07 0.16
N LEU A 116 -15.88 -9.09 0.57
CA LEU A 116 -16.76 -10.24 0.30
C LEU A 116 -16.98 -10.47 -1.20
N THR A 117 -17.19 -9.40 -1.97
CA THR A 117 -17.57 -9.55 -3.39
C THR A 117 -16.36 -9.82 -4.30
N ASN A 118 -15.20 -9.22 -4.02
CA ASN A 118 -14.04 -9.31 -4.92
C ASN A 118 -12.96 -10.28 -4.44
N VAL A 119 -12.74 -10.39 -3.13
CA VAL A 119 -11.64 -11.20 -2.58
C VAL A 119 -12.11 -12.61 -2.24
N ALA A 120 -13.27 -12.75 -1.59
CA ALA A 120 -13.79 -14.05 -1.21
C ALA A 120 -13.94 -15.06 -2.37
N PRO A 121 -14.47 -14.70 -3.56
CA PRO A 121 -14.62 -15.68 -4.65
C PRO A 121 -13.31 -16.05 -5.35
N ARG A 122 -12.22 -15.31 -5.12
CA ARG A 122 -10.91 -15.58 -5.76
C ARG A 122 -10.05 -16.60 -5.02
N ILE A 123 -10.45 -16.98 -3.80
CA ILE A 123 -9.70 -17.91 -2.95
C ILE A 123 -9.99 -19.34 -3.41
N GLN A 124 -8.95 -20.10 -3.75
CA GLN A 124 -9.10 -21.48 -4.23
C GLN A 124 -9.34 -22.50 -3.11
N SER A 125 -8.86 -22.24 -1.89
CA SER A 125 -9.04 -23.15 -0.75
C SER A 125 -10.40 -22.92 -0.07
N SER A 126 -11.22 -23.97 -0.04
CA SER A 126 -12.59 -23.93 0.48
C SER A 126 -12.69 -23.56 1.97
N VAL A 127 -11.71 -23.97 2.79
CA VAL A 127 -11.64 -23.64 4.22
C VAL A 127 -11.35 -22.16 4.44
N LEU A 128 -10.34 -21.62 3.76
CA LEU A 128 -9.93 -20.22 3.90
C LEU A 128 -11.01 -19.29 3.35
N GLN A 129 -11.65 -19.66 2.25
CA GLN A 129 -12.79 -18.92 1.69
C GLN A 129 -13.93 -18.79 2.72
N ARG A 130 -14.31 -19.89 3.40
CA ARG A 130 -15.36 -19.86 4.44
C ARG A 130 -14.99 -18.94 5.59
N VAL A 131 -13.75 -19.03 6.09
CA VAL A 131 -13.27 -18.16 7.17
C VAL A 131 -13.36 -16.70 6.77
N VAL A 132 -12.90 -16.34 5.57
CA VAL A 132 -12.96 -14.97 5.05
C VAL A 132 -14.40 -14.46 4.92
N VAL A 133 -15.33 -15.30 4.45
CA VAL A 133 -16.76 -14.94 4.36
C VAL A 133 -17.36 -14.70 5.75
N TYR A 134 -17.08 -15.56 6.73
CA TYR A 134 -17.59 -15.38 8.09
C TYR A 134 -17.03 -14.11 8.75
N PHE A 135 -15.73 -13.86 8.63
CA PHE A 135 -15.11 -12.62 9.11
C PHE A 135 -15.70 -11.39 8.42
N GLY A 136 -15.92 -11.47 7.11
CA GLY A 136 -16.55 -10.41 6.34
C GLY A 136 -17.98 -10.10 6.82
N MET A 137 -18.81 -11.13 7.02
CA MET A 137 -20.19 -10.95 7.51
C MET A 137 -20.22 -10.32 8.90
N ILE A 138 -19.38 -10.82 9.82
CA ILE A 138 -19.24 -10.24 11.17
C ILE A 138 -18.79 -8.78 11.07
N GLY A 139 -17.81 -8.48 10.21
CA GLY A 139 -17.34 -7.12 9.96
C GLY A 139 -18.46 -6.18 9.52
N VAL A 140 -19.30 -6.58 8.56
CA VAL A 140 -20.47 -5.79 8.13
C VAL A 140 -21.46 -5.57 9.27
N LEU A 141 -21.78 -6.61 10.05
CA LEU A 141 -22.70 -6.49 11.18
C LEU A 141 -22.20 -5.53 12.26
N VAL A 142 -20.91 -5.59 12.59
CA VAL A 142 -20.27 -4.68 13.55
C VAL A 142 -20.25 -3.25 13.02
N ALA A 143 -19.90 -3.07 11.74
CA ALA A 143 -19.89 -1.76 11.09
C ALA A 143 -21.27 -1.08 11.16
N PHE A 144 -22.31 -1.82 10.78
CA PHE A 144 -23.68 -1.32 10.75
C PHE A 144 -24.24 -1.09 12.16
N SER A 145 -23.94 -1.98 13.11
CA SER A 145 -24.32 -1.78 14.52
C SER A 145 -23.66 -0.52 15.11
N GLY A 146 -22.39 -0.24 14.77
CA GLY A 146 -21.70 0.99 15.18
C GLY A 146 -22.31 2.26 14.59
N MET A 147 -22.73 2.19 13.32
CA MET A 147 -23.44 3.28 12.68
C MET A 147 -24.76 3.60 13.39
N ILE A 148 -25.56 2.59 13.74
CA ILE A 148 -26.83 2.77 14.46
C ILE A 148 -26.60 3.32 15.87
N ASP A 149 -25.60 2.83 16.60
CA ASP A 149 -25.30 3.35 17.94
C ASP A 149 -24.86 4.82 17.88
N PHE A 150 -24.01 5.19 16.91
CA PHE A 150 -23.64 6.59 16.70
C PHE A 150 -24.86 7.46 16.37
N TYR A 151 -25.75 6.98 15.50
CA TYR A 151 -27.01 7.68 15.18
C TYR A 151 -27.90 7.86 16.41
N ARG A 152 -27.97 6.85 17.28
CA ARG A 152 -28.76 6.87 18.52
C ARG A 152 -28.21 7.85 19.55
N ARG A 153 -26.89 7.96 19.71
CA ARG A 153 -26.27 8.98 20.59
C ARG A 153 -26.63 10.40 20.13
N LYS A 154 -26.68 10.62 18.82
CA LYS A 154 -27.09 11.92 18.25
C LYS A 154 -28.60 12.16 18.32
N ASN A 155 -29.41 11.11 18.26
CA ASN A 155 -30.87 11.17 18.29
C ASN A 155 -31.44 10.33 19.44
N GLY A 156 -31.61 10.95 20.61
CA GLY A 156 -32.02 10.26 21.84
C GLY A 156 -33.38 9.55 21.79
N SER A 157 -34.26 9.91 20.85
CA SER A 157 -35.56 9.26 20.65
C SER A 157 -35.51 7.98 19.81
N TYR A 158 -34.34 7.57 19.31
CA TYR A 158 -34.23 6.37 18.46
C TYR A 158 -34.23 5.08 19.31
N PRO A 159 -35.24 4.20 19.18
CA PRO A 159 -35.45 3.10 20.12
C PRO A 159 -34.74 1.80 19.73
N PHE A 160 -34.24 1.66 18.50
CA PHE A 160 -33.70 0.40 18.00
C PHE A 160 -32.19 0.26 18.25
N ARG A 161 -31.76 -0.97 18.55
CA ARG A 161 -30.37 -1.38 18.71
C ARG A 161 -30.18 -2.71 17.98
N LEU A 162 -29.03 -2.90 17.35
CA LEU A 162 -28.69 -4.19 16.74
C LEU A 162 -27.98 -5.09 17.75
N PHE A 163 -26.74 -4.75 18.10
CA PHE A 163 -25.96 -5.48 19.09
C PHE A 163 -25.42 -4.58 20.21
N PHE A 164 -25.24 -3.29 19.92
CA PHE A 164 -24.81 -2.26 20.88
C PHE A 164 -25.62 -0.97 20.68
#